data_AF-A0A1H4SIT0-F1
#
_entry.id   AF-A0A1H4SIT0-F1
#
_cell.length_a   1.000
_cell.length_b   1.000
_cell.length_c   1.000
_cell.angle_alpha   90.00
_cell.angle_beta   90.00
_cell.angle_gamma   90.00
#
_symmetry.space_group_name_H-M   'P 1'
#
loop_
_entity.id
_entity.type
_entity.pdbx_description
1 polymer ?
#
loop_
_entity_poly.entity_id
_entity_poly.type
_entity_poly.pdbx_seq_one_letter_code
_entity_poly.pdbx_strand_id
1 'polypeptide(L)'
;MASRIRLEDRECPLSTTVQHVGEWWTLLILHDAFDGYSRFDQFQESLGISSSMLTTRLKTLVEDGLLERRPYQTNPVRHEYVLTELGHSLRPVIVALAAWGNSRLAPAERSMILVDAHTGEEVEPVVVDAGTGRRLDDSSAYVFTAGPAASDAMRDRYAPTTGK
;
A
#
# COMPACT_ATOMS: atom_id res chain seq x y z
N MET A 1 -11.32 7.53 19.83
CA MET A 1 -10.29 7.17 20.82
C MET A 1 -8.94 7.30 20.14
N ALA A 2 -8.19 8.37 20.44
CA ALA A 2 -6.85 8.53 19.89
C ALA A 2 -5.96 7.40 20.42
N SER A 3 -5.51 6.52 19.52
CA SER A 3 -4.54 5.48 19.84
C SER A 3 -3.26 6.15 20.36
N ARG A 4 -2.80 5.78 21.56
CA ARG A 4 -1.46 6.15 22.06
C ARG A 4 -0.43 5.38 21.25
N ILE A 5 -0.11 5.89 20.07
CA ILE A 5 0.99 5.39 19.24
C ILE A 5 2.29 5.66 20.01
N ARG A 6 3.06 4.62 20.31
CA ARG A 6 4.35 4.77 21.02
C ARG A 6 5.37 5.41 20.08
N LEU A 7 6.42 6.01 20.63
CA LEU A 7 7.46 6.67 19.82
C LEU A 7 8.13 5.68 18.85
N GLU A 8 8.40 4.46 19.34
CA GLU A 8 8.90 3.30 18.57
C GLU A 8 7.97 2.86 17.42
N ASP A 9 6.65 3.08 17.53
CA ASP A 9 5.70 2.79 16.46
C ASP A 9 5.72 3.89 15.39
N ARG A 10 6.15 5.12 15.70
CA ARG A 10 6.27 6.19 14.70
C ARG A 10 7.53 6.06 13.85
N GLU A 11 8.56 5.45 14.42
CA GLU A 11 9.86 5.22 13.76
C GLU A 11 9.90 3.91 12.96
N CYS A 12 8.93 3.00 13.19
CA CYS A 12 8.85 1.72 12.48
C CYS A 12 8.28 1.91 11.05
N PRO A 13 9.03 1.59 9.98
CA PRO A 13 8.55 1.75 8.60
C PRO A 13 7.28 0.95 8.28
N LEU A 14 7.12 -0.22 8.92
CA LEU A 14 5.92 -1.04 8.78
C LEU A 14 4.70 -0.36 9.42
N SER A 15 4.88 0.33 10.55
CA SER A 15 3.80 1.05 11.22
C SER A 15 3.40 2.30 10.44
N THR A 16 4.35 3.04 9.89
CA THR A 16 4.07 4.14 8.96
C THR A 16 3.31 3.63 7.74
N THR A 17 3.77 2.51 7.16
CA THR A 17 3.07 1.88 6.03
C THR A 17 1.65 1.46 6.44
N VAL A 18 1.46 0.82 7.59
CA VAL A 18 0.14 0.41 8.09
C VAL A 18 -0.76 1.59 8.49
N GLN A 19 -0.23 2.76 8.84
CA GLN A 19 -1.06 3.96 9.04
C GLN A 19 -1.70 4.43 7.73
N HIS A 20 -0.98 4.33 6.61
CA HIS A 20 -1.52 4.66 5.29
C HIS A 20 -2.28 3.48 4.65
N VAL A 21 -1.79 2.26 4.81
CA VAL A 21 -2.24 1.03 4.12
C VAL A 21 -3.21 0.19 4.96
N GLY A 22 -3.18 0.30 6.28
CA GLY A 22 -4.00 -0.49 7.21
C GLY A 22 -5.45 -0.03 7.28
N GLU A 23 -5.80 1.00 6.52
CA GLU A 23 -7.16 1.44 6.31
C GLU A 23 -7.68 0.79 5.02
N TRP A 24 -8.60 -0.18 5.17
CA TRP A 24 -9.12 -1.04 4.09
C TRP A 24 -9.51 -0.27 2.82
N TRP A 25 -10.11 0.91 2.97
CA TRP A 25 -10.54 1.72 1.82
C TRP A 25 -9.39 2.38 1.07
N THR A 26 -8.28 2.73 1.74
CA THR A 26 -7.10 3.31 1.08
C THR A 26 -6.52 2.35 0.04
N LEU A 27 -6.35 1.08 0.39
CA LEU A 27 -5.86 0.07 -0.54
C LEU A 27 -6.79 -0.12 -1.74
N LEU A 28 -8.09 -0.16 -1.51
CA LEU A 28 -9.08 -0.33 -2.58
C LEU A 28 -9.17 0.89 -3.49
N ILE A 29 -9.12 2.11 -2.95
CA ILE A 29 -9.11 3.34 -3.75
C ILE A 29 -7.82 3.41 -4.59
N LEU A 30 -6.67 3.06 -4.01
CA LEU A 30 -5.41 3.02 -4.75
C LEU A 30 -5.44 1.95 -5.84
N HIS A 31 -6.01 0.77 -5.56
CA HIS A 31 -6.19 -0.28 -6.56
C HIS A 31 -7.05 0.18 -7.74
N ASP A 32 -8.23 0.74 -7.49
CA ASP A 32 -9.08 1.36 -8.51
C ASP A 32 -8.31 2.44 -9.30
N ALA A 33 -7.51 3.26 -8.61
CA ALA A 33 -6.72 4.31 -9.27
C ALA A 33 -5.62 3.73 -10.18
N PHE A 34 -5.01 2.60 -9.82
CA PHE A 34 -4.09 1.88 -10.71
C PHE A 34 -4.78 1.29 -11.94
N ASP A 35 -6.06 0.94 -11.82
CA ASP A 35 -6.90 0.46 -12.92
C ASP A 35 -7.48 1.61 -13.77
N GLY A 36 -7.12 2.86 -13.44
CA GLY A 36 -7.45 4.06 -14.23
C GLY A 36 -8.71 4.80 -13.77
N TYR A 37 -9.30 4.42 -12.65
CA TYR A 37 -10.41 5.15 -12.05
C TYR A 37 -9.87 6.46 -11.49
N SER A 38 -10.52 7.58 -11.83
CA SER A 38 -10.05 8.91 -11.38
C SER A 38 -11.18 9.78 -10.84
N ARG A 39 -12.44 9.43 -11.09
CA ARG A 39 -13.60 10.25 -10.72
C ARG A 39 -14.30 9.70 -9.49
N PHE A 40 -14.87 10.60 -8.69
CA PHE A 40 -15.56 10.27 -7.44
C PHE A 40 -16.69 9.25 -7.63
N ASP A 41 -17.49 9.42 -8.68
CA ASP A 41 -18.60 8.53 -9.05
C ASP A 41 -18.09 7.12 -9.40
N GLN A 42 -16.96 7.02 -10.12
CA GLN A 42 -16.35 5.74 -10.47
C GLN A 42 -15.89 4.97 -9.23
N PHE A 43 -15.18 5.63 -8.30
CA PHE A 43 -14.77 5.01 -7.03
C PHE A 43 -15.99 4.62 -6.18
N GLN A 44 -17.01 5.46 -6.12
CA GLN A 44 -18.20 5.18 -5.32
C GLN A 44 -18.95 3.95 -5.85
N GLU A 45 -19.12 3.86 -7.16
CA GLU A 45 -19.80 2.76 -7.83
C GLU A 45 -19.01 1.45 -7.70
N SER A 46 -17.69 1.50 -7.93
CA SER A 46 -16.79 0.34 -7.82
C SER A 46 -16.79 -0.25 -6.41
N LEU A 47 -16.61 0.61 -5.40
CA LEU A 47 -16.36 0.17 -4.03
C LEU A 47 -17.64 -0.02 -3.19
N GLY A 48 -18.80 0.46 -3.66
CA GLY A 48 -20.05 0.45 -2.88
C GLY A 48 -19.97 1.24 -1.58
N ILE A 49 -19.02 2.17 -1.48
CA ILE A 49 -18.72 2.95 -0.27
C ILE A 49 -19.69 4.15 -0.15
N SER A 50 -19.98 4.60 1.07
CA SER A 50 -20.78 5.81 1.26
C SER A 50 -20.02 7.07 0.80
N SER A 51 -20.73 8.05 0.24
CA SER A 51 -20.11 9.29 -0.24
C SER A 51 -19.36 10.05 0.86
N SER A 52 -19.85 10.03 2.10
CA SER A 52 -19.18 10.69 3.23
C SER A 52 -17.85 10.03 3.60
N MET A 53 -17.80 8.69 3.58
CA MET A 53 -16.57 7.95 3.82
C MET A 53 -15.58 8.16 2.66
N LEU A 54 -16.04 8.02 1.42
CA LEU A 54 -15.19 8.24 0.24
C LEU A 54 -14.59 9.65 0.21
N THR A 55 -15.39 10.67 0.55
CA THR A 55 -14.90 12.05 0.67
C THR A 55 -13.79 12.17 1.70
N THR A 56 -13.97 11.54 2.87
CA THR A 56 -12.98 11.54 3.95
C THR A 56 -11.68 10.86 3.52
N ARG A 57 -11.78 9.73 2.80
CA ARG A 57 -10.63 8.96 2.32
C ARG A 57 -9.88 9.66 1.20
N LEU A 58 -10.56 10.12 0.17
CA LEU A 58 -9.92 10.88 -0.90
C LEU A 58 -9.24 12.14 -0.36
N LYS A 59 -9.84 12.83 0.62
CA LYS A 59 -9.20 13.96 1.29
C LYS A 59 -7.90 13.55 1.99
N THR A 60 -7.92 12.45 2.75
CA THR A 60 -6.73 11.94 3.45
C THR A 60 -5.63 11.58 2.47
N LEU A 61 -5.95 10.88 1.37
CA LEU A 61 -4.98 10.50 0.35
C LEU A 61 -4.36 11.69 -0.38
N VAL A 62 -5.10 12.79 -0.53
CA VAL A 62 -4.57 14.04 -1.06
C VAL A 62 -3.69 14.75 -0.05
N GLU A 63 -4.08 14.79 1.22
CA GLU A 63 -3.28 15.38 2.30
C GLU A 63 -1.96 14.62 2.52
N ASP A 64 -1.97 13.30 2.39
CA ASP A 64 -0.79 12.42 2.46
C ASP A 64 0.05 12.45 1.18
N GLY A 65 -0.39 13.15 0.13
CA GLY A 65 0.33 13.29 -1.13
C GLY A 65 0.35 12.02 -2.00
N LEU A 66 -0.54 11.05 -1.74
CA LEU A 66 -0.71 9.84 -2.56
C LEU A 66 -1.56 10.10 -3.81
N LEU A 67 -2.52 11.01 -3.69
CA LEU A 67 -3.35 11.47 -4.80
C LEU A 67 -3.21 12.99 -4.97
N GLU A 68 -3.36 13.45 -6.20
CA GLU A 68 -3.57 14.86 -6.51
C GLU A 68 -5.01 15.06 -6.96
N ARG A 69 -5.67 16.08 -6.40
CA ARG A 69 -6.99 16.52 -6.87
C ARG A 69 -6.82 17.67 -7.86
N ARG A 70 -7.15 17.44 -9.13
CA ARG A 70 -7.03 18.46 -10.18
C ARG A 70 -8.32 18.62 -11.01
N PRO A 71 -8.62 19.82 -11.52
CA PRO A 71 -9.76 20.01 -12.42
C PRO A 71 -9.48 19.38 -13.78
N TYR A 72 -10.41 18.56 -14.29
CA TYR A 72 -10.36 18.04 -15.66
C TYR A 72 -11.37 18.71 -16.61
N GLN A 73 -12.34 19.42 -16.03
CA GLN A 73 -13.35 20.20 -16.76
C GLN A 73 -13.55 21.52 -16.02
N THR A 74 -13.71 22.62 -16.75
CA THR A 74 -13.83 23.97 -16.19
C THR A 74 -15.26 24.53 -16.19
N ASN A 75 -16.20 23.89 -16.90
CA ASN A 75 -17.60 24.34 -16.94
C ASN A 75 -18.60 23.17 -17.16
N PRO A 76 -19.37 22.74 -16.13
CA PRO A 76 -19.13 22.98 -14.71
C PRO A 76 -17.75 22.44 -14.29
N VAL A 77 -17.16 23.02 -13.24
CA VAL A 77 -15.87 22.53 -12.73
C VAL A 77 -16.02 21.11 -12.21
N ARG A 78 -15.25 20.16 -12.77
CA ARG A 78 -15.18 18.78 -12.30
C ARG A 78 -13.75 18.41 -11.98
N HIS A 79 -13.60 17.62 -10.92
CA HIS A 79 -12.29 17.20 -10.42
C HIS A 79 -12.10 15.71 -10.63
N GLU A 80 -10.86 15.34 -10.84
CA GLU A 80 -10.37 13.97 -10.78
C GLU A 80 -9.32 13.85 -9.68
N TYR A 81 -9.07 12.62 -9.27
CA TYR A 81 -8.06 12.23 -8.32
C TYR A 81 -7.08 11.32 -9.06
N VAL A 82 -5.83 11.74 -9.16
CA VAL A 82 -4.80 11.03 -9.92
C VAL A 82 -3.65 10.64 -9.00
N LEU A 83 -3.03 9.51 -9.26
CA LEU A 83 -1.85 9.06 -8.51
C LEU A 83 -0.71 10.07 -8.69
N THR A 84 -0.05 10.41 -7.59
CA THR A 84 1.24 11.10 -7.61
C THR A 84 2.37 10.10 -7.80
N GLU A 85 3.61 10.57 -7.94
CA GLU A 85 4.80 9.71 -7.89
C GLU A 85 4.85 8.86 -6.60
N LEU A 86 4.50 9.46 -5.46
CA LEU A 86 4.41 8.75 -4.18
C LEU A 86 3.30 7.69 -4.23
N GLY A 87 2.13 8.03 -4.78
CA GLY A 87 1.04 7.08 -4.98
C GLY A 87 1.45 5.89 -5.85
N HIS A 88 2.11 6.16 -6.99
CA HIS A 88 2.62 5.12 -7.88
C HIS A 88 3.65 4.20 -7.21
N SER A 89 4.47 4.73 -6.30
CA SER A 89 5.47 3.95 -5.56
C SER A 89 4.87 2.85 -4.67
N LEU A 90 3.57 2.92 -4.35
CA LEU A 90 2.87 1.89 -3.56
C LEU A 90 2.42 0.67 -4.38
N ARG A 91 2.50 0.71 -5.72
CA ARG A 91 2.08 -0.42 -6.57
C ARG A 91 2.67 -1.77 -6.15
N PRO A 92 3.98 -1.90 -5.86
CA PRO A 92 4.55 -3.18 -5.43
C PRO A 92 3.93 -3.73 -4.14
N VAL A 93 3.50 -2.85 -3.21
CA VAL A 93 2.85 -3.25 -1.96
C VAL A 93 1.48 -3.86 -2.25
N ILE A 94 0.69 -3.23 -3.13
CA ILE A 94 -0.64 -3.74 -3.53
C ILE A 94 -0.50 -5.09 -4.23
N VAL A 95 0.47 -5.20 -5.15
CA VAL A 95 0.76 -6.45 -5.86
C VAL A 95 1.13 -7.57 -4.88
N ALA A 96 1.99 -7.30 -3.90
CA ALA A 96 2.38 -8.29 -2.88
C ALA A 96 1.19 -8.71 -2.00
N LEU A 97 0.31 -7.78 -1.63
CA LEU A 97 -0.90 -8.08 -0.87
C LEU A 97 -1.88 -8.96 -1.65
N ALA A 98 -2.11 -8.65 -2.93
CA ALA A 98 -2.95 -9.46 -3.81
C ALA A 98 -2.39 -10.88 -3.99
N ALA A 99 -1.09 -11.00 -4.24
CA ALA A 99 -0.40 -12.28 -4.33
C ALA A 99 -0.51 -13.09 -3.04
N TRP A 100 -0.33 -12.43 -1.89
CA TRP A 100 -0.50 -13.07 -0.59
C TRP A 100 -1.94 -13.57 -0.41
N GLY A 101 -2.96 -12.81 -0.82
CA GLY A 101 -4.36 -13.24 -0.81
C GLY A 101 -4.57 -14.51 -1.65
N ASN A 102 -4.08 -14.51 -2.89
CA ASN A 102 -4.21 -15.62 -3.84
C ASN A 102 -3.43 -16.88 -3.45
N SER A 103 -2.37 -16.77 -2.65
CA SER A 103 -1.52 -17.92 -2.27
C SER A 103 -2.27 -18.99 -1.45
N ARG A 104 -3.43 -18.67 -0.89
CA ARG A 104 -4.29 -19.58 -0.10
C ARG A 104 -5.41 -20.23 -0.92
N LEU A 105 -5.56 -19.83 -2.18
CA LEU A 105 -6.63 -20.26 -3.06
C LEU A 105 -6.06 -21.21 -4.11
N ALA A 106 -6.86 -22.19 -4.51
CA ALA A 106 -6.56 -22.92 -5.74
C ALA A 106 -6.60 -21.94 -6.93
N PRO A 107 -5.81 -22.15 -8.00
CA PRO A 107 -5.83 -21.25 -9.16
C PRO A 107 -7.24 -20.99 -9.72
N ALA A 108 -8.11 -22.00 -9.73
CA ALA A 108 -9.49 -21.89 -10.20
C ALA A 108 -10.42 -21.06 -9.30
N GLU A 109 -10.01 -20.74 -8.07
CA GLU A 109 -10.79 -19.99 -7.08
C GLU A 109 -10.37 -18.51 -7.01
N ARG A 110 -9.33 -18.10 -7.74
CA ARG A 110 -8.82 -16.73 -7.74
C ARG A 110 -9.72 -15.84 -8.58
N SER A 111 -10.45 -14.94 -7.93
CA SER A 111 -11.33 -13.96 -8.62
C SER A 111 -10.57 -12.82 -9.29
N MET A 112 -9.31 -12.61 -8.93
CA MET A 112 -8.43 -11.59 -9.49
C MET A 112 -7.01 -12.14 -9.56
N ILE A 113 -6.33 -11.96 -10.69
CA ILE A 113 -4.94 -12.36 -10.89
C ILE A 113 -4.16 -11.21 -11.52
N LEU A 114 -2.85 -11.18 -11.30
CA LEU A 114 -1.95 -10.28 -12.02
C LEU A 114 -1.42 -11.02 -13.24
N VAL A 115 -1.49 -10.39 -14.41
CA VAL A 115 -0.95 -10.93 -15.65
C VAL A 115 0.06 -9.99 -16.28
N ASP A 116 0.99 -10.53 -17.05
CA ASP A 116 1.78 -9.72 -17.98
C ASP A 116 0.86 -9.25 -19.11
N ALA A 117 0.76 -7.93 -19.31
CA ALA A 117 -0.15 -7.35 -20.29
C ALA A 117 0.19 -7.71 -21.75
N HIS A 118 1.42 -8.16 -22.04
CA HIS A 118 1.88 -8.53 -23.37
C HIS A 118 1.69 -10.01 -23.67
N THR A 119 1.88 -10.89 -22.67
CA THR A 119 1.77 -12.35 -22.86
C THR A 119 0.44 -12.92 -22.39
N GLY A 120 -0.25 -12.24 -21.47
CA GLY A 120 -1.45 -12.71 -20.79
C GLY A 120 -1.20 -13.79 -19.73
N GLU A 121 0.07 -14.11 -19.45
CA GLU A 121 0.43 -15.14 -18.47
C GLU A 121 0.29 -14.60 -17.04
N GLU A 122 -0.22 -15.45 -16.13
CA GLU A 122 -0.29 -15.13 -14.71
C GLU A 122 1.12 -14.95 -14.13
N VAL A 123 1.31 -13.84 -13.44
CA VAL A 123 2.57 -13.50 -12.78
C VAL A 123 2.50 -13.96 -11.33
N GLU A 124 3.55 -14.63 -10.87
CA GLU A 124 3.79 -14.87 -9.45
C GLU A 124 4.71 -13.76 -8.90
N PRO A 125 4.19 -12.77 -8.16
CA PRO A 125 5.00 -11.67 -7.69
C PRO A 125 5.87 -12.09 -6.51
N VAL A 126 7.12 -11.67 -6.52
CA VAL A 126 8.11 -12.03 -5.51
C VAL A 126 8.89 -10.79 -5.09
N VAL A 127 9.26 -10.71 -3.81
CA VAL A 127 10.14 -9.64 -3.32
C VAL A 127 11.56 -10.17 -3.31
N VAL A 128 12.43 -9.50 -4.06
CA VAL A 128 13.85 -9.83 -4.17
C VAL A 128 14.70 -8.66 -3.73
N ASP A 129 15.89 -8.95 -3.22
CA ASP A 129 16.96 -7.96 -3.11
C ASP A 129 17.45 -7.59 -4.51
N ALA A 130 17.44 -6.30 -4.84
CA ALA A 130 17.78 -5.82 -6.18
C ALA A 130 19.25 -6.05 -6.55
N GLY A 131 20.16 -6.12 -5.57
CA GLY A 131 21.59 -6.32 -5.83
C GLY A 131 21.97 -7.78 -6.10
N THR A 132 21.31 -8.71 -5.42
CA THR A 132 21.63 -10.14 -5.46
C THR A 132 20.61 -10.98 -6.24
N GLY A 133 19.40 -10.45 -6.46
CA GLY A 133 18.28 -11.17 -7.07
C GLY A 133 17.68 -12.26 -6.16
N ARG A 134 18.14 -12.37 -4.91
CA ARG A 134 17.65 -13.39 -3.98
C ARG A 134 16.32 -12.96 -3.37
N ARG A 135 15.42 -13.93 -3.18
CA ARG A 135 14.14 -13.71 -2.49
C ARG A 135 14.36 -13.34 -1.03
N LEU A 136 13.50 -12.46 -0.51
CA LEU A 136 13.56 -11.91 0.86
C LEU A 136 12.58 -12.59 1.82
N ASP A 137 12.13 -13.81 1.51
CA ASP A 137 11.17 -14.59 2.31
C ASP A 137 11.82 -15.41 3.42
N ASP A 138 13.14 -15.60 3.41
CA ASP A 138 13.88 -16.26 4.48
C ASP A 138 14.17 -15.29 5.64
N SER A 139 13.34 -15.36 6.69
CA SER A 139 13.47 -14.54 7.90
C SER A 139 14.70 -14.86 8.75
N SER A 140 15.39 -15.97 8.51
CA SER A 140 16.66 -16.30 9.17
C SER A 140 17.86 -15.70 8.45
N ALA A 141 17.77 -15.52 7.12
CA ALA A 141 18.81 -14.89 6.31
C ALA A 141 18.67 -13.36 6.25
N TYR A 142 17.44 -12.83 6.29
CA TYR A 142 17.16 -11.40 6.18
C TYR A 142 16.36 -10.93 7.40
N VAL A 143 17.00 -10.12 8.24
CA VAL A 143 16.43 -9.59 9.49
C VAL A 143 16.36 -8.07 9.47
N PHE A 144 15.33 -7.51 10.10
CA PHE A 144 15.29 -6.08 10.39
C PHE A 144 16.26 -5.75 11.53
N THR A 145 16.96 -4.62 11.42
CA THR A 145 17.86 -4.10 12.45
C THR A 145 17.77 -2.58 12.52
N ALA A 146 18.30 -1.98 13.59
CA ALA A 146 18.34 -0.55 13.77
C ALA A 146 19.23 0.11 12.70
N GLY A 147 18.68 1.11 12.01
CA GLY A 147 19.42 1.89 11.01
C GLY A 147 20.35 2.95 11.63
N PRO A 148 21.18 3.62 10.81
CA PRO A 148 22.15 4.62 11.27
C PRO A 148 21.53 5.81 12.02
N ALA A 149 20.28 6.15 11.71
CA ALA A 149 19.53 7.26 12.32
C ALA A 149 18.54 6.81 13.41
N ALA A 150 18.58 5.54 13.83
CA ALA A 150 17.67 5.01 14.85
C ALA A 150 17.79 5.80 16.17
N SER A 151 16.69 6.01 16.86
CA SER A 151 16.70 6.49 18.25
C SER A 151 17.25 5.42 19.19
N ASP A 152 17.53 5.77 20.45
CA ASP A 152 17.91 4.79 21.46
C ASP A 152 16.81 3.74 21.68
N ALA A 153 15.54 4.17 21.71
CA ALA A 153 14.41 3.25 21.82
C ALA A 153 14.35 2.24 20.65
N MET A 154 14.61 2.70 19.42
CA MET A 154 14.63 1.83 18.24
C MET A 154 15.87 0.92 18.21
N ARG A 155 17.03 1.40 18.70
CA ARG A 155 18.21 0.54 18.90
C ARG A 155 17.92 -0.56 19.91
N ASP A 156 17.30 -0.23 21.02
CA ASP A 156 16.95 -1.18 22.08
C ASP A 156 15.96 -2.23 21.58
N ARG A 157 14.99 -1.84 20.74
CA ARG A 157 14.04 -2.78 20.10
C ARG A 157 14.73 -3.88 19.28
N TYR A 158 15.85 -3.55 18.63
CA TYR A 158 16.63 -4.49 17.80
C TYR A 158 17.89 -5.01 18.49
N ALA A 159 18.11 -4.66 19.76
CA ALA A 159 19.22 -5.21 20.52
C ALA A 159 19.02 -6.73 20.67
N PRO A 160 20.06 -7.54 20.45
CA PRO A 160 19.95 -8.98 20.63
C PRO A 160 19.51 -9.25 22.07
N THR A 161 18.39 -9.96 22.24
CA THR A 161 17.93 -10.38 23.56
C THR A 161 19.00 -11.28 24.16
N THR A 162 19.80 -10.76 25.07
CA THR A 162 20.78 -11.56 25.82
C THR A 162 20.01 -12.60 26.65
N GLY A 163 19.88 -13.82 26.12
CA GLY A 163 19.45 -15.01 26.85
C GLY A 163 18.07 -15.56 26.50
N LYS A 164 18.06 -16.69 25.76
CA LYS A 164 17.48 -17.95 26.25
C LYS A 164 18.16 -19.14 25.57
#